data_AF-A0AAC9XL80-F1
#
_entry.id   AF-A0AAC9XL80-F1
#
_cell.length_a   1.000
_cell.length_b   1.000
_cell.length_c   1.000
_cell.angle_alpha   90.00
_cell.angle_beta   90.00
_cell.angle_gamma   90.00
#
_symmetry.space_group_name_H-M   'P 1'
#
loop_
_entity.id
_entity.type
_entity.pdbx_description
1 polymer ?
#
loop_
_entity_poly.entity_id
_entity_poly.type
_entity_poly.pdbx_seq_one_letter_code
_entity_poly.pdbx_strand_id
1 'polypeptide(L)'
;MEDNKSYYVYIILCENNSYYTGITNNLVNRFNKHAKGRGANYTKFRKPLKYLSAWKVKNVNIALSIEHYIKSVNKKVKAVFIENNRLLKSYYIKEMKYKKKDFNSNISIRSVSKKDIEYINNMLYNQ
;
A
#
# COMPACT_ATOMS: atom_id res chain seq x y z
N MET A 1 6.24 24.85 -5.40
CA MET A 1 4.83 24.62 -5.04
C MET A 1 4.73 23.21 -4.49
N GLU A 2 4.45 23.04 -3.21
CA GLU A 2 4.24 21.71 -2.62
C GLU A 2 2.98 21.10 -3.24
N ASP A 3 3.18 20.10 -4.09
CA ASP A 3 2.10 19.32 -4.69
C ASP A 3 1.32 18.68 -3.53
N ASN A 4 0.12 19.19 -3.25
CA ASN A 4 -0.80 18.73 -2.19
C ASN A 4 -1.43 17.36 -2.55
N LYS A 5 -0.65 16.52 -3.22
CA LYS A 5 -1.07 15.30 -3.90
C LYS A 5 -0.98 14.15 -2.91
N SER A 6 -2.14 13.59 -2.60
CA SER A 6 -2.19 12.39 -1.77
C SER A 6 -1.59 11.19 -2.50
N TYR A 7 -0.93 10.33 -1.75
CA TYR A 7 -0.42 9.06 -2.23
C TYR A 7 -1.17 7.91 -1.57
N TYR A 8 -1.19 6.78 -2.25
CA TYR A 8 -1.64 5.50 -1.74
C TYR A 8 -0.44 4.61 -1.51
N VAL A 9 -0.39 3.95 -0.35
CA VAL A 9 0.43 2.76 -0.12
C VAL A 9 -0.49 1.55 -0.25
N TYR A 10 -0.05 0.47 -0.87
CA TYR A 10 -0.91 -0.68 -1.13
C TYR A 10 -0.19 -2.02 -0.99
N ILE A 11 -0.97 -3.07 -0.76
CA ILE A 11 -0.54 -4.47 -0.88
C ILE A 11 -1.39 -5.13 -1.97
N ILE A 12 -0.73 -5.83 -2.88
CA ILE A 12 -1.37 -6.66 -3.91
C ILE A 12 -0.97 -8.12 -3.73
N LEU A 13 -1.85 -9.02 -4.14
CA LEU A 13 -1.56 -10.44 -4.35
C LEU A 13 -0.97 -10.62 -5.75
N CYS A 14 0.12 -11.39 -5.86
CA CYS A 14 0.69 -11.82 -7.14
C CYS A 14 0.39 -13.31 -7.40
N GLU A 15 0.46 -13.74 -8.66
CA GLU A 15 0.16 -15.12 -9.11
C GLU A 15 0.88 -16.23 -8.32
N ASN A 16 2.08 -15.96 -7.80
CA ASN A 16 2.86 -16.93 -7.01
C ASN A 16 2.55 -16.88 -5.50
N ASN A 17 1.36 -16.43 -5.09
CA ASN A 17 0.94 -16.23 -3.70
C ASN A 17 1.88 -15.34 -2.86
N SER A 18 2.65 -14.47 -3.52
CA SER A 18 3.47 -13.46 -2.87
C SER A 18 2.72 -12.15 -2.71
N TYR A 19 3.17 -11.33 -1.76
CA TYR A 19 2.65 -9.98 -1.54
C TYR A 19 3.63 -8.97 -2.10
N TYR A 20 3.15 -8.09 -2.97
CA TYR A 20 3.90 -6.92 -3.39
C TYR A 20 3.34 -5.67 -2.72
N THR A 21 4.24 -4.81 -2.26
CA THR A 21 3.91 -3.54 -1.62
C THR A 21 4.48 -2.41 -2.46
N GLY A 22 3.65 -1.40 -2.74
CA GLY A 22 4.04 -0.26 -3.55
C GLY A 22 3.33 1.01 -3.15
N ILE A 23 3.71 2.12 -3.79
CA ILE A 23 3.04 3.41 -3.69
C ILE A 23 2.61 3.95 -5.05
N THR A 24 1.56 4.77 -5.07
CA THR A 24 1.08 5.46 -6.27
C THR A 24 0.17 6.62 -5.90
N ASN A 25 0.00 7.60 -6.77
CA ASN A 25 -1.07 8.61 -6.66
C ASN A 25 -2.39 8.15 -7.33
N ASN A 26 -2.35 7.06 -8.11
CA ASN A 26 -3.52 6.49 -8.80
C ASN A 26 -3.41 4.95 -8.81
N LEU A 27 -4.31 4.28 -8.08
CA LEU A 27 -4.31 2.81 -7.93
C LEU A 27 -4.63 2.12 -9.26
N VAL A 28 -5.70 2.52 -9.95
CA VAL A 28 -6.15 1.87 -11.20
C VAL A 28 -5.07 1.95 -12.29
N ASN A 29 -4.53 3.16 -12.55
CA ASN A 29 -3.48 3.35 -13.55
C ASN A 29 -2.22 2.52 -13.20
N ARG A 30 -1.86 2.47 -11.91
CA ARG A 30 -0.69 1.71 -11.46
C ARG A 30 -0.87 0.21 -11.68
N PHE A 31 -2.03 -0.33 -11.32
CA PHE A 31 -2.34 -1.74 -11.55
C PHE A 31 -2.28 -2.09 -13.03
N ASN A 32 -2.93 -1.30 -13.89
CA ASN A 32 -2.92 -1.51 -15.34
C ASN A 32 -1.50 -1.47 -15.93
N LYS A 33 -0.63 -0.58 -15.45
CA LYS A 33 0.79 -0.56 -15.85
C LYS A 33 1.51 -1.84 -15.44
N HIS A 34 1.29 -2.32 -14.22
CA HIS A 34 1.88 -3.57 -13.73
C HIS A 34 1.37 -4.79 -14.50
N ALA A 35 0.06 -4.89 -14.74
CA ALA A 35 -0.57 -5.98 -15.51
C ALA A 35 -0.06 -6.05 -16.95
N LYS A 36 0.19 -4.89 -17.58
CA LYS A 36 0.76 -4.77 -18.94
C LYS A 36 2.29 -4.94 -18.98
N GLY A 37 2.94 -5.32 -17.87
CA GLY A 37 4.40 -5.50 -17.81
C GLY A 37 5.23 -4.20 -17.89
N ARG A 38 4.59 -3.03 -17.80
CA ARG A 38 5.20 -1.69 -17.84
C ARG A 38 5.36 -1.07 -16.45
N GLY A 39 5.28 -1.91 -15.41
CA GLY A 39 5.44 -1.53 -14.01
C GLY A 39 6.82 -1.84 -13.46
N ALA A 40 6.91 -2.17 -12.18
CA ALA A 40 8.18 -2.58 -11.56
C ALA A 40 8.71 -3.90 -12.17
N ASN A 41 10.04 -4.07 -12.23
CA ASN A 41 10.69 -5.31 -12.68
C ASN A 41 10.10 -6.55 -11.99
N TYR A 42 9.83 -6.47 -10.68
CA TYR A 42 9.23 -7.57 -9.93
C TYR A 42 7.88 -8.02 -10.49
N THR A 43 6.98 -7.08 -10.77
CA THR A 43 5.63 -7.37 -11.30
C THR A 43 5.63 -7.73 -12.78
N LYS A 44 6.71 -7.45 -13.51
CA LYS A 44 6.90 -7.87 -14.90
C LYS A 44 6.96 -9.40 -15.02
N PHE A 45 7.52 -10.07 -14.00
CA PHE A 45 7.65 -11.52 -13.94
C PHE A 45 6.63 -12.19 -12.99
N ARG A 46 5.87 -11.41 -12.23
CA ARG A 46 4.88 -11.89 -11.24
C ARG A 46 3.65 -11.01 -11.33
N LYS A 47 2.70 -11.38 -12.21
CA LYS A 47 1.58 -10.49 -12.51
C LYS A 47 0.74 -10.24 -11.25
N PRO A 48 0.29 -9.00 -11.06
CA PRO A 48 -0.63 -8.67 -9.98
C PRO A 48 -2.00 -9.31 -10.26
N LEU A 49 -2.59 -9.94 -9.25
CA LEU A 49 -3.95 -10.51 -9.31
C LEU A 49 -4.99 -9.51 -8.83
N LYS A 50 -4.79 -8.93 -7.64
CA LYS A 50 -5.74 -8.00 -7.02
C LYS A 50 -5.11 -7.20 -5.89
N TYR A 51 -5.71 -6.07 -5.55
CA TYR A 51 -5.45 -5.35 -4.31
C TYR A 51 -5.99 -6.12 -3.11
N LEU A 52 -5.16 -6.24 -2.06
CA LEU A 52 -5.54 -6.80 -0.77
C LEU A 52 -5.85 -5.70 0.24
N SER A 53 -5.13 -4.58 0.19
CA SER A 53 -5.35 -3.43 1.07
C SER A 53 -4.66 -2.18 0.52
N ALA A 54 -5.15 -1.00 0.89
CA ALA A 54 -4.51 0.28 0.58
C ALA A 54 -4.78 1.35 1.65
N TRP A 55 -3.89 2.35 1.71
CA TRP A 55 -3.94 3.47 2.64
C TRP A 55 -3.59 4.77 1.93
N LYS A 56 -4.41 5.81 2.13
CA LYS A 56 -4.17 7.16 1.63
C LYS A 56 -3.38 7.98 2.65
N VAL A 57 -2.35 8.68 2.17
CA VAL A 57 -1.44 9.53 2.95
C VAL A 57 -1.20 10.86 2.26
N LYS A 58 -0.78 11.88 3.02
CA LYS A 58 -0.71 13.27 2.54
C LYS A 58 0.43 13.57 1.57
N ASN A 59 1.56 12.86 1.65
CA ASN A 59 2.71 13.13 0.80
C ASN A 59 3.53 11.87 0.50
N VAL A 60 4.44 11.98 -0.46
CA VAL A 60 5.28 10.88 -0.93
C VAL A 60 6.27 10.37 0.13
N ASN A 61 6.84 11.26 0.96
CA ASN A 61 7.83 10.89 1.97
C ASN A 61 7.22 9.96 3.03
N ILE A 62 6.01 10.28 3.49
CA ILE A 62 5.23 9.40 4.40
C ILE A 62 4.90 8.08 3.70
N ALA A 63 4.50 8.12 2.42
CA ALA A 63 4.19 6.92 1.65
C ALA A 63 5.39 5.98 1.54
N LEU A 64 6.58 6.51 1.21
CA LEU A 64 7.83 5.74 1.12
C LEU A 64 8.23 5.14 2.47
N SER A 65 8.12 5.91 3.55
CA SER A 65 8.41 5.42 4.91
C SER A 65 7.49 4.26 5.31
N ILE A 66 6.19 4.38 5.04
CA ILE A 66 5.22 3.32 5.33
C ILE A 66 5.43 2.11 4.41
N GLU A 67 5.72 2.31 3.13
CA GLU A 67 6.05 1.23 2.20
C GLU A 67 7.26 0.43 2.71
N HIS A 68 8.32 1.13 3.14
CA HIS A 68 9.50 0.52 3.73
C HIS A 68 9.16 -0.29 4.99
N TYR A 69 8.35 0.28 5.89
CA TYR A 69 7.89 -0.41 7.09
C TYR A 69 7.10 -1.69 6.76
N ILE A 70 6.14 -1.63 5.82
CA ILE A 70 5.38 -2.81 5.42
C ILE A 70 6.30 -3.86 4.78
N LYS A 71 7.30 -3.44 3.99
CA LYS A 71 8.28 -4.36 3.40
C LYS A 71 9.11 -5.06 4.49
N SER A 72 9.50 -4.37 5.56
CA SER A 72 10.37 -4.91 6.61
C SER A 72 9.66 -5.88 7.58
N VAL A 73 8.34 -5.79 7.76
CA VAL A 73 7.62 -6.72 8.65
C VAL A 73 7.38 -8.08 7.99
N ASN A 74 7.23 -9.14 8.78
CA ASN A 74 7.01 -10.50 8.27
C ASN A 74 5.61 -10.70 7.63
N LYS A 75 5.40 -11.84 6.95
CA LYS A 75 4.13 -12.16 6.26
C LYS A 75 2.92 -12.20 7.20
N LYS A 76 3.08 -12.62 8.46
CA LYS A 76 2.00 -12.66 9.45
C LYS A 76 1.51 -11.25 9.79
N VAL A 77 2.43 -10.30 10.01
CA VAL A 77 2.07 -8.89 10.26
C VAL A 77 1.42 -8.27 9.03
N LYS A 78 1.91 -8.58 7.82
CA LYS A 78 1.24 -8.15 6.57
C LYS A 78 -0.20 -8.67 6.49
N ALA A 79 -0.46 -9.92 6.88
CA ALA A 79 -1.80 -10.49 6.91
C ALA A 79 -2.74 -9.73 7.87
N VAL A 80 -2.26 -9.34 9.05
CA VAL A 80 -3.02 -8.48 9.98
C VAL A 80 -3.44 -7.16 9.32
N PHE A 81 -2.55 -6.53 8.56
CA PHE A 81 -2.86 -5.29 7.82
C PHE A 81 -3.83 -5.50 6.64
N ILE A 82 -3.90 -6.71 6.10
CA ILE A 82 -4.86 -7.07 5.05
C ILE A 82 -6.25 -7.30 5.67
N GLU A 83 -6.32 -8.06 6.77
CA GLU A 83 -7.56 -8.40 7.46
C GLU A 83 -8.21 -7.18 8.13
N ASN A 84 -7.38 -6.38 8.81
CA ASN A 84 -7.78 -5.15 9.51
C ASN A 84 -6.81 -4.01 9.20
N ASN A 85 -7.03 -3.38 8.05
CA ASN A 85 -6.17 -2.32 7.55
C ASN A 85 -6.12 -1.06 8.45
N ARG A 86 -7.06 -0.86 9.37
CA ARG A 86 -7.01 0.27 10.32
C ARG A 86 -5.82 0.17 11.28
N LEU A 87 -5.31 -1.04 11.51
CA LEU A 87 -4.20 -1.29 12.44
C LEU A 87 -2.85 -0.76 11.94
N LEU A 88 -2.67 -0.53 10.63
CA LEU A 88 -1.39 -0.05 10.10
C LEU A 88 -0.94 1.24 10.80
N LYS A 89 -1.86 2.17 11.08
CA LYS A 89 -1.53 3.46 11.69
C LYS A 89 -0.90 3.29 13.07
N SER A 90 -1.52 2.50 13.95
CA SER A 90 -1.03 2.31 15.31
C SER A 90 0.29 1.54 15.33
N TYR A 91 0.41 0.50 14.50
CA TYR A 91 1.63 -0.29 14.36
C TYR A 91 2.81 0.55 13.85
N TYR A 92 2.59 1.33 12.80
CA TYR A 92 3.59 2.23 12.25
C TYR A 92 4.02 3.30 13.25
N ILE A 93 3.07 3.98 13.93
CA ILE A 93 3.41 5.00 14.94
C ILE A 93 4.21 4.39 16.09
N LYS A 94 3.85 3.19 16.55
CA LYS A 94 4.59 2.48 17.61
C LYS A 94 6.03 2.18 17.19
N GLU A 95 6.23 1.66 15.97
CA GLU A 95 7.56 1.40 15.41
C GLU A 95 8.40 2.68 15.31
N MET A 96 7.82 3.77 14.80
CA MET A 96 8.54 5.02 14.63
C MET A 96 8.92 5.66 15.96
N LYS A 97 8.06 5.58 16.98
CA LYS A 97 8.38 6.04 18.35
C LYS A 97 9.51 5.23 18.99
N TYR A 98 9.55 3.92 18.72
CA TYR A 98 10.65 3.06 19.19
C TYR A 98 12.00 3.48 18.56
N LYS A 99 12.01 3.84 17.27
CA LYS A 99 13.22 4.26 16.55
C LYS A 99 13.64 5.71 16.82
N LYS A 100 12.68 6.61 17.05
CA LYS A 100 12.92 8.04 17.28
C LYS A 100 11.94 8.55 18.34
N LYS A 101 12.46 8.82 19.54
CA LYS A 101 11.67 9.24 20.71
C LYS A 101 10.83 10.50 20.43
N ASP A 102 11.39 11.45 19.69
CA ASP A 102 10.72 12.71 19.31
C ASP A 102 9.93 12.63 17.99
N PHE A 103 9.48 11.44 17.61
CA PHE A 103 8.70 11.27 16.39
C PHE A 103 7.32 11.93 16.50
N ASN A 104 7.04 12.89 15.60
CA ASN A 104 5.73 13.50 15.48
C ASN A 104 4.69 12.48 14.99
N SER A 105 3.83 12.02 15.90
CA SER A 105 2.77 11.04 15.60
C SER A 105 1.54 11.63 14.91
N ASN A 106 1.50 12.94 14.62
CA ASN A 106 0.40 13.58 13.90
C ASN A 106 0.45 13.28 12.39
N ILE A 107 0.30 12.00 12.04
CA ILE A 107 0.37 11.50 10.67
C ILE A 107 -1.02 11.02 10.25
N SER A 108 -1.42 11.44 9.05
CA SER A 108 -2.66 11.00 8.42
C SER A 108 -2.41 9.75 7.59
N ILE A 109 -2.87 8.62 8.11
CA ILE A 109 -2.93 7.34 7.39
C ILE A 109 -4.40 6.94 7.40
N ARG A 110 -5.06 7.05 6.24
CA ARG A 110 -6.47 6.71 6.08
C ARG A 110 -6.60 5.40 5.33
N SER A 111 -7.17 4.39 5.96
CA SER A 111 -7.44 3.12 5.30
C SER A 111 -8.50 3.29 4.20
N VAL A 112 -8.26 2.67 3.05
CA VAL A 112 -9.29 2.49 2.02
C VAL A 112 -10.26 1.40 2.50
N SER A 113 -11.57 1.57 2.33
CA SER A 113 -12.54 0.59 2.85
C SER A 113 -12.45 -0.73 2.07
N LYS A 114 -12.88 -1.84 2.69
CA LYS A 114 -12.94 -3.14 1.99
C LYS A 114 -13.85 -3.07 0.75
N LYS A 115 -14.96 -2.35 0.85
CA LYS A 115 -15.91 -2.11 -0.26
C LYS A 115 -15.24 -1.36 -1.42
N ASP A 116 -14.43 -0.34 -1.13
CA ASP A 116 -13.72 0.41 -2.17
C ASP A 116 -12.62 -0.43 -2.83
N ILE A 117 -11.91 -1.27 -2.06
CA ILE A 117 -10.91 -2.20 -2.61
C ILE A 117 -11.58 -3.22 -3.54
N GLU A 118 -12.72 -3.78 -3.12
CA GLU A 118 -13.49 -4.72 -3.93
C GLU A 118 -14.01 -4.06 -5.20
N TYR A 119 -14.57 -2.85 -5.11
CA TYR A 119 -14.97 -2.05 -6.26
C TYR A 119 -13.83 -1.83 -7.26
N ILE A 120 -12.65 -1.42 -6.76
CA ILE A 120 -11.46 -1.25 -7.61
C ILE A 120 -11.06 -2.57 -8.27
N ASN A 121 -11.05 -3.68 -7.54
CA ASN A 121 -10.69 -4.98 -8.11
C ASN A 121 -11.68 -5.39 -9.21
N ASN A 122 -12.99 -5.22 -8.99
CA ASN A 122 -14.01 -5.55 -10.00
C ASN A 122 -13.84 -4.70 -11.27
N MET A 123 -13.49 -3.41 -11.14
CA MET A 123 -13.16 -2.56 -12.29
C MET A 123 -11.93 -3.03 -13.07
N LEU A 124 -10.98 -3.72 -12.42
CA LEU A 124 -9.75 -4.21 -13.04
C LEU A 124 -9.94 -5.55 -13.75
N TYR A 125 -10.88 -6.39 -13.32
CA TYR A 125 -11.20 -7.67 -13.96
C TYR A 125 -12.09 -7.53 -15.20
N ASN A 126 -12.89 -6.44 -15.28
CA ASN A 126 -13.81 -6.18 -16.39
C ASN A 126 -13.16 -5.34 -17.52
N GLN A 127 -11.82 -5.35 -17.64
CA GLN A 127 -11.04 -4.62 -18.65
C GLN A 127 -10.26 -5.55 -19.58
#